data_AF-A0A2G9PCG5-F1
#
_entry.id   AF-A0A2G9PCG5-F1
#
_cell.length_a   1.000
_cell.length_b   1.000
_cell.length_c   1.000
_cell.angle_alpha   90.00
_cell.angle_beta   90.00
_cell.angle_gamma   90.00
#
_symmetry.space_group_name_H-M   'P 1'
#
loop_
_entity.id
_entity.type
_entity.pdbx_description
1 polymer ?
#
loop_
_entity_poly.entity_id
_entity_poly.type
_entity_poly.pdbx_seq_one_letter_code
_entity_poly.pdbx_strand_id
1 'polypeptide(L)' 'KPLIIYKRTNVHPVVILLGMIGGVYFLGFIGFILGPLILAYLLIVLEVYRDKKTPGIFLQNPPK' A
#
# COMPACT_ATOMS: atom_id res chain seq x y z
N LYS A 1 -24.99 -5.32 -15.49
CA LYS A 1 -24.04 -4.19 -15.60
C LYS A 1 -22.88 -4.41 -14.64
N PRO A 2 -21.67 -4.81 -15.05
CA PRO A 2 -20.60 -5.04 -14.09
C PRO A 2 -20.04 -3.67 -13.68
N LEU A 3 -20.29 -3.29 -12.43
CA LEU A 3 -19.62 -2.16 -11.79
C LEU A 3 -18.16 -2.55 -11.59
N ILE A 4 -17.28 -2.02 -12.44
CA ILE A 4 -15.83 -2.10 -12.24
C ILE A 4 -15.53 -1.22 -11.03
N ILE A 5 -15.50 -1.83 -9.84
CA ILE A 5 -15.11 -1.15 -8.60
C ILE A 5 -13.59 -0.97 -8.68
N TYR A 6 -13.16 0.09 -9.36
CA TYR A 6 -11.78 0.52 -9.36
C TYR A 6 -11.50 1.12 -7.99
N LYS A 7 -11.20 0.25 -7.01
CA LYS A 7 -10.80 0.64 -5.67
C LYS A 7 -9.41 1.28 -5.80
N ARG A 8 -9.40 2.58 -6.04
CA ARG A 8 -8.22 3.44 -6.04
C ARG A 8 -7.61 3.33 -4.65
N THR A 9 -6.71 2.38 -4.45
CA THR A 9 -5.79 2.42 -3.31
C THR A 9 -4.97 3.67 -3.54
N ASN A 10 -5.36 4.78 -2.89
CA ASN A 10 -4.76 6.10 -3.06
C ASN A 10 -3.38 6.18 -2.38
N VAL A 11 -2.52 5.18 -2.59
CA VAL A 11 -1.11 5.32 -2.29
C VAL A 11 -0.53 6.24 -3.34
N HIS A 12 -0.16 7.45 -2.91
CA HIS A 12 0.40 8.45 -3.80
C HIS A 12 1.68 7.88 -4.47
N PRO A 13 1.82 7.96 -5.81
CA PRO A 13 3.00 7.46 -6.53
C PRO A 13 4.32 8.02 -5.97
N VAL A 14 4.28 9.25 -5.46
CA VAL A 14 5.41 9.92 -4.79
C VAL A 14 5.91 9.13 -3.58
N VAL A 15 5.01 8.52 -2.80
CA VAL A 15 5.38 7.74 -1.61
C VAL A 15 6.13 6.48 -2.03
N ILE A 16 5.69 5.82 -3.10
CA ILE A 16 6.36 4.63 -3.65
C ILE A 16 7.75 5.01 -4.16
N LEU A 17 7.86 6.11 -4.92
CA LEU A 17 9.13 6.67 -5.39
C LEU A 17 10.09 6.98 -4.24
N LEU A 18 9.60 7.60 -3.17
CA LEU A 18 10.39 7.87 -1.97
C LEU A 18 10.87 6.58 -1.31
N GLY A 19 10.02 5.54 -1.24
CA GLY A 19 10.40 4.23 -0.75
C GLY A 19 11.50 3.58 -1.59
N MET A 20 11.43 3.69 -2.92
CA MET A 20 12.45 3.15 -3.83
C MET A 20 13.77 3.90 -3.73
N ILE A 21 13.75 5.23 -3.79
CA ILE A 21 14.96 6.07 -3.74
C ILE A 21 15.61 5.95 -2.35
N GLY A 22 14.81 6.07 -1.28
CA GLY A 22 15.29 5.91 0.08
C GLY A 22 15.84 4.50 0.31
N GLY A 23 15.11 3.47 -0.12
CA GLY A 23 15.56 2.08 -0.02
C GLY A 23 16.90 1.86 -0.69
N VAL A 24 17.09 2.36 -1.92
CA VAL A 24 18.37 2.23 -2.63
C VAL A 24 19.50 2.94 -1.89
N TYR A 25 19.23 4.10 -1.29
CA TYR A 25 20.22 4.86 -0.53
C TYR A 25 20.67 4.13 0.74
N PHE A 26 19.76 3.45 1.45
CA PHE A 26 20.08 2.74 2.70
C PHE A 26 20.62 1.32 2.50
N LEU A 27 20.08 0.57 1.52
CA LEU A 27 20.30 -0.88 1.35
C LEU A 27 20.98 -1.22 0.01
N GLY A 28 21.33 -0.23 -0.82
CA GLY A 28 21.90 -0.44 -2.16
C GLY A 28 20.87 -0.99 -3.15
N PHE A 29 21.31 -1.74 -4.15
CA PHE A 29 20.43 -2.21 -5.24
C PHE A 29 19.19 -3.00 -4.75
N ILE A 30 19.35 -3.81 -3.70
CA ILE A 30 18.26 -4.57 -3.07
C ILE A 30 17.18 -3.65 -2.47
N GLY A 31 17.59 -2.45 -2.07
CA GLY A 31 16.71 -1.40 -1.58
C GLY A 31 15.65 -0.92 -2.56
N PHE A 32 15.82 -1.14 -3.87
CA PHE A 32 14.81 -0.80 -4.87
C PHE A 32 13.50 -1.58 -4.67
N ILE A 33 13.62 -2.86 -4.28
CA ILE A 33 12.47 -3.74 -4.04
C ILE A 33 12.07 -3.68 -2.57
N LEU A 34 13.05 -3.75 -1.66
CA LEU A 34 12.77 -3.74 -0.22
C LEU A 34 12.28 -2.39 0.30
N GLY A 35 12.74 -1.28 -0.26
CA GLY A 35 12.35 0.08 0.14
C GLY A 35 10.83 0.33 0.09
N PRO A 36 10.17 0.18 -1.07
CA PRO A 36 8.72 0.34 -1.15
C PRO A 36 7.96 -0.74 -0.36
N LEU A 37 8.52 -1.95 -0.22
CA LEU A 37 7.90 -3.02 0.56
C LEU A 37 7.83 -2.68 2.06
N ILE A 38 8.94 -2.21 2.64
CA ILE A 38 9.02 -1.77 4.03
C ILE A 38 8.09 -0.57 4.25
N LEU A 39 8.07 0.37 3.32
CA LEU A 39 7.22 1.55 3.40
C LEU A 39 5.73 1.19 3.34
N ALA A 40 5.34 0.22 2.50
CA ALA A 40 3.97 -0.28 2.46
C ALA A 40 3.56 -0.91 3.80
N TYR A 41 4.44 -1.72 4.41
CA TYR A 41 4.21 -2.29 5.73
C TYR A 41 4.05 -1.21 6.81
N LEU A 42 4.92 -0.19 6.79
CA LEU A 42 4.82 0.94 7.71
C LEU A 42 3.47 1.66 7.58
N LEU A 43 3.02 1.93 6.35
CA LEU A 43 1.72 2.55 6.11
C LEU A 43 0.56 1.68 6.59
N ILE A 44 0.62 0.37 6.41
CA ILE A 44 -0.38 -0.57 6.92
C ILE A 44 -0.44 -0.48 8.45
N VAL A 45 0.70 -0.51 9.13
CA VAL A 45 0.77 -0.40 10.60
C VAL A 45 0.22 0.94 11.07
N LEU A 46 0.60 2.03 10.41
CA LEU A 46 0.08 3.37 10.70
C LEU A 46 -1.44 3.46 10.47
N GLU A 47 -1.96 2.81 9.44
CA GLU A 47 -3.39 2.80 9.15
C GLU A 47 -4.18 2.01 10.20
N VAL A 48 -3.65 0.85 10.62
CA VAL A 48 -4.18 0.05 11.73
C VAL A 48 -4.18 0.86 13.02
N TYR A 49 -3.08 1.57 13.33
CA TYR A 49 -3.00 2.40 14.53
C TYR A 49 -3.95 3.60 14.50
N ARG A 50 -4.25 4.13 13.30
CA ARG A 50 -5.19 5.24 13.12
C ARG A 50 -6.66 4.82 13.13
N ASP A 51 -6.95 3.54 13.39
CA ASP A 51 -8.30 2.96 13.42
C ASP A 51 -9.13 3.32 12.17
N LYS A 52 -8.44 3.58 11.04
CA LYS A 52 -9.12 3.77 9.76
C LYS A 52 -9.56 2.40 9.31
N LYS A 53 -10.88 2.20 9.27
CA LYS A 53 -11.53 0.95 8.82
C LYS A 53 -10.77 0.38 7.63
N THR A 54 -10.19 -0.79 7.85
CA THR A 54 -9.42 -1.58 6.89
C THR A 54 -9.99 -1.42 5.48
N PRO A 55 -9.15 -1.16 4.46
CA PRO A 55 -9.63 -1.06 3.08
C PRO A 55 -10.18 -2.43 2.67
N GLY A 56 -11.47 -2.68 2.88
CA GLY A 56 -12.14 -3.98 2.81
C GLY A 56 -11.60 -4.96 1.77
N ILE A 57 -10.67 -5.82 2.19
CA ILE A 57 -10.19 -6.96 1.42
C ILE A 57 -11.06 -8.21 1.72
N PHE A 58 -11.92 -8.16 2.75
CA PHE A 58 -12.66 -9.32 3.26
C PHE A 58 -14.19 -9.15 3.37
N LEU A 59 -14.79 -8.10 2.80
CA LEU A 59 -16.26 -7.91 2.79
C LEU A 59 -16.82 -7.90 1.37
N GLN A 60 -16.42 -8.86 0.54
CA GLN A 60 -17.19 -9.18 -0.67
C GLN A 60 -18.36 -10.07 -0.23
N ASN A 61 -19.49 -9.44 0.09
CA ASN A 61 -20.74 -10.15 0.34
C ASN A 61 -21.10 -10.96 -0.92
N PRO A 62 -21.38 -12.27 -0.82
CA PRO A 62 -21.86 -13.03 -1.97
C PRO A 62 -23.24 -12.50 -2.39
N PRO A 63 -23.51 -12.36 -3.69
CA PRO A 63 -24.82 -11.97 -4.18
C PRO A 63 -25.83 -13.09 -3.85
N LYS A 64 -26.92 -12.73 -3.18
CA LYS A 64 -28.15 -13.52 -3.19
C LYS A 64 -28.84 -13.36 -4.54
#